data_AF-A0A351X0L4-F1
#
_entry.id   AF-A0A351X0L4-F1
#
_cell.length_a   1.000
_cell.length_b   1.000
_cell.length_c   1.000
_cell.angle_alpha   90.00
_cell.angle_beta   90.00
_cell.angle_gamma   90.00
#
_symmetry.space_group_name_H-M   'P 1'
#
loop_
_entity.id
_entity.type
_entity.pdbx_description
1 polymer ?
#
loop_
_entity_poly.entity_id
_entity_poly.type
_entity_poly.pdbx_seq_one_letter_code
_entity_poly.pdbx_strand_id
1 'polypeptide(L)'
;MRAGRASFDHVLRGFSVFAGVGDFAFKILPASSKLKVGLGAIARVLSQVSDQHVTIVENADHFVYTVEYCSVCWGRQTTIPTCHIVVGMIQASLKWISGGSEFNVVETKCTAVGDKNCVFIIQKEPVRPVS
;
A
#
# COMPACT_ATOMS: atom_id res chain seq x y z
N MET A 1 -10.94 5.44 -4.13
CA MET A 1 -10.00 4.31 -4.37
C MET A 1 -9.60 4.14 -5.84
N ARG A 2 -10.47 4.42 -6.83
CA ARG A 2 -10.16 4.21 -8.26
C ARG A 2 -8.89 4.91 -8.76
N ALA A 3 -8.72 6.19 -8.44
CA ALA A 3 -7.53 6.95 -8.83
C ALA A 3 -6.23 6.31 -8.33
N GLY A 4 -6.20 5.84 -7.07
CA GLY A 4 -5.06 5.14 -6.51
C GLY A 4 -4.71 3.83 -7.24
N ARG A 5 -5.74 3.06 -7.62
CA ARG A 5 -5.54 1.83 -8.42
C ARG A 5 -4.94 2.17 -9.79
N ALA A 6 -5.50 3.18 -10.48
CA ALA A 6 -4.98 3.64 -11.76
C ALA A 6 -3.54 4.18 -11.67
N SER A 7 -3.19 4.91 -10.60
CA SER A 7 -1.81 5.35 -10.34
C SER A 7 -0.86 4.17 -10.20
N PHE A 8 -1.28 3.09 -9.54
CA PHE A 8 -0.45 1.89 -9.49
C PHE A 8 -0.29 1.25 -10.87
N ASP A 9 -1.40 1.00 -11.57
CA ASP A 9 -1.43 0.23 -12.82
C ASP A 9 -0.67 0.93 -13.96
N HIS A 10 -0.76 2.26 -14.04
CA HIS A 10 -0.18 3.04 -15.14
C HIS A 10 1.16 3.71 -14.81
N VAL A 11 1.50 3.87 -13.54
CA VAL A 11 2.73 4.59 -13.13
C VAL A 11 3.64 3.66 -12.36
N LEU A 12 3.23 3.20 -11.18
CA LEU A 12 4.14 2.51 -10.26
C LEU A 12 4.59 1.14 -10.76
N ARG A 13 3.71 0.40 -11.45
CA ARG A 13 4.05 -0.92 -11.99
C ARG A 13 5.20 -0.89 -13.01
N GLY A 14 5.44 0.26 -13.65
CA GLY A 14 6.54 0.45 -14.60
C GLY A 14 7.91 0.70 -13.95
N PHE A 15 7.99 0.86 -12.63
CA PHE A 15 9.25 1.15 -11.94
C PHE A 15 10.14 -0.09 -11.85
N SER A 16 11.44 0.10 -12.07
CA SER A 16 12.45 -0.96 -12.00
C SER A 16 12.55 -1.66 -10.64
N VAL A 17 12.05 -1.03 -9.56
CA VAL A 17 11.95 -1.67 -8.23
C VAL A 17 11.13 -2.96 -8.25
N PHE A 18 10.22 -3.09 -9.22
CA PHE A 18 9.36 -4.25 -9.39
C PHE A 18 9.91 -5.25 -10.42
N ALA A 19 11.12 -5.03 -10.94
CA ALA A 19 11.80 -6.02 -11.77
C ALA A 19 11.95 -7.34 -10.99
N GLY A 20 11.54 -8.45 -11.61
CA GLY A 20 11.61 -9.78 -11.02
C GLY A 20 10.37 -10.26 -10.26
N VAL A 21 9.34 -9.42 -10.05
CA VAL A 21 8.05 -9.87 -9.46
C VAL A 21 7.35 -10.96 -10.31
N GLY A 22 7.70 -11.07 -11.60
CA GLY A 22 7.22 -12.12 -12.49
C GLY A 22 8.03 -13.43 -12.45
N ASP A 23 9.19 -13.44 -11.81
CA ASP A 23 10.15 -14.54 -11.87
C ASP A 23 9.69 -15.73 -11.02
N PHE A 24 10.18 -16.92 -11.37
CA PHE A 24 9.83 -18.15 -10.65
C PHE A 24 10.20 -18.06 -9.16
N ALA A 25 11.38 -17.52 -8.85
CA ALA A 25 11.83 -17.33 -7.47
C ALA A 25 10.87 -16.47 -6.65
N PHE A 26 10.29 -15.43 -7.26
CA PHE A 26 9.28 -14.60 -6.59
C PHE A 26 7.95 -15.36 -6.41
N LYS A 27 7.53 -16.12 -7.44
CA LYS A 27 6.28 -16.89 -7.41
C LYS A 27 6.24 -17.95 -6.32
N ILE A 28 7.38 -18.53 -5.92
CA ILE A 28 7.44 -19.55 -4.85
C ILE A 28 7.50 -18.95 -3.44
N LEU A 29 7.64 -17.63 -3.30
CA LEU A 29 7.64 -17.00 -1.98
C LEU A 29 6.31 -17.24 -1.23
N PRO A 30 6.37 -17.42 0.10
CA PRO A 30 5.17 -17.39 0.94
C PRO A 30 4.36 -16.11 0.73
N ALA A 31 3.04 -16.18 0.90
CA ALA A 31 2.14 -15.04 0.67
C ALA A 31 2.56 -13.80 1.49
N SER A 32 2.78 -13.94 2.79
CA SER A 32 3.22 -12.83 3.66
C SER A 32 4.53 -12.19 3.18
N SER A 33 5.48 -13.00 2.70
CA SER A 33 6.75 -12.51 2.14
C SER A 33 6.55 -11.70 0.87
N LYS A 34 5.67 -12.15 -0.04
CA LYS A 34 5.30 -11.38 -1.24
C LYS A 34 4.69 -10.03 -0.86
N LEU A 35 3.75 -10.02 0.09
CA LEU A 35 3.12 -8.77 0.56
C LEU A 35 4.16 -7.80 1.12
N LYS A 36 5.06 -8.29 1.99
CA LYS A 36 6.11 -7.45 2.59
C LYS A 36 7.03 -6.84 1.53
N VAL A 37 7.49 -7.63 0.56
CA VAL A 37 8.33 -7.14 -0.55
C VAL A 37 7.56 -6.10 -1.37
N GLY A 38 6.30 -6.39 -1.69
CA GLY A 38 5.43 -5.48 -2.43
C GLY A 38 5.23 -4.13 -1.74
N LEU A 39 4.88 -4.15 -0.46
CA LEU A 39 4.71 -2.95 0.34
C LEU A 39 6.01 -2.14 0.44
N GLY A 40 7.14 -2.82 0.67
CA GLY A 40 8.46 -2.19 0.71
C GLY A 40 8.86 -1.54 -0.60
N ALA A 41 8.53 -2.15 -1.75
CA ALA A 41 8.82 -1.59 -3.06
C ALA A 41 8.02 -0.30 -3.33
N ILE A 42 6.73 -0.25 -2.97
CA ILE A 42 5.91 0.96 -3.09
C ILE A 42 6.46 2.06 -2.19
N ALA A 43 6.74 1.73 -0.92
CA ALA A 43 7.32 2.65 0.05
C ALA A 43 8.60 3.29 -0.50
N ARG A 44 9.50 2.46 -1.06
CA ARG A 44 10.76 2.91 -1.66
C ARG A 44 10.54 3.84 -2.85
N VAL A 45 9.64 3.51 -3.77
CA VAL A 45 9.36 4.37 -4.94
C VAL A 45 8.82 5.72 -4.49
N LEU A 46 7.82 5.72 -3.59
CA LEU A 46 7.23 6.96 -3.10
C LEU A 46 8.25 7.85 -2.40
N SER A 47 9.15 7.28 -1.59
CA SER A 47 10.25 8.03 -0.96
C SER A 47 11.33 8.49 -1.93
N GLN A 48 11.46 7.88 -3.12
CA GLN A 48 12.43 8.31 -4.13
C GLN A 48 11.90 9.43 -5.03
N VAL A 49 10.59 9.46 -5.29
CA VAL A 49 9.97 10.42 -6.24
C VAL A 49 9.18 11.53 -5.57
N SER A 50 9.07 11.51 -4.24
CA SER A 50 8.36 12.51 -3.45
C SER A 50 8.94 12.62 -2.04
N ASP A 51 8.51 13.63 -1.30
CA ASP A 51 8.90 13.84 0.10
C ASP A 51 8.22 12.85 1.08
N GLN A 52 7.44 11.89 0.56
CA GLN A 52 6.77 10.90 1.39
C GLN A 52 7.78 9.98 2.07
N HIS A 53 7.85 10.06 3.39
CA HIS A 53 8.52 9.07 4.21
C HIS A 53 7.53 7.97 4.63
N VAL A 54 7.89 6.72 4.33
CA VAL A 54 7.03 5.56 4.60
C VAL A 54 7.78 4.51 5.42
N THR A 55 7.14 4.03 6.48
CA THR A 55 7.62 2.91 7.29
C THR A 55 6.61 1.77 7.32
N ILE A 56 7.10 0.54 7.46
CA ILE A 56 6.28 -0.67 7.50
C ILE A 56 6.71 -1.49 8.71
N VAL A 57 5.76 -1.76 9.60
CA VAL A 57 5.93 -2.71 10.71
C VAL A 57 5.14 -3.97 10.39
N GLU A 58 5.79 -5.12 10.50
CA GLU A 58 5.15 -6.43 10.35
C GLU A 58 4.74 -6.97 11.72
N ASN A 59 3.45 -7.16 11.94
CA ASN A 59 2.90 -7.89 13.08
C ASN A 59 2.53 -9.31 12.65
N ALA A 60 2.00 -10.12 13.57
CA ALA A 60 1.65 -11.52 13.29
C ALA A 60 0.59 -11.64 12.17
N ASP A 61 -0.50 -10.88 12.28
CA ASP A 61 -1.72 -10.96 11.47
C ASP A 61 -1.87 -9.81 10.45
N HIS A 62 -1.16 -8.70 10.65
CA HIS A 62 -1.26 -7.52 9.80
C HIS A 62 0.09 -6.80 9.59
N PHE A 63 0.12 -5.91 8.59
CA PHE A 63 1.14 -4.87 8.46
C PHE A 63 0.58 -3.52 8.90
N VAL A 64 1.43 -2.71 9.52
CA VAL A 64 1.17 -1.29 9.80
C VAL A 64 2.01 -0.48 8.83
N TYR A 65 1.35 0.18 7.89
CA TYR A 65 1.97 1.03 6.87
C TYR A 65 1.77 2.49 7.27
N THR A 66 2.84 3.20 7.58
CA THR A 66 2.78 4.58 8.08
C THR A 66 3.37 5.54 7.05
N VAL A 67 2.65 6.62 6.75
CA VAL A 67 3.09 7.70 5.87
C VAL A 67 3.20 8.98 6.71
N GLU A 68 4.41 9.47 6.91
CA GLU A 68 4.67 10.65 7.76
C GLU A 68 4.34 11.96 7.05
N TYR A 69 4.76 12.09 5.79
CA TYR A 69 4.52 13.28 4.96
C TYR A 69 3.54 12.97 3.82
N CYS A 70 2.27 12.76 4.16
CA CYS A 70 1.26 12.35 3.19
C CYS A 70 0.91 13.48 2.21
N SER A 71 1.43 13.39 0.97
CA SER A 71 1.14 14.36 -0.11
C SER A 71 -0.35 14.45 -0.47
N VAL A 72 -1.11 13.36 -0.26
CA VAL A 72 -2.56 13.30 -0.53
C VAL A 72 -3.38 14.05 0.51
N CYS A 73 -2.87 14.15 1.75
CA CYS A 73 -3.56 14.79 2.86
C CYS A 73 -3.00 16.17 3.21
N TRP A 74 -1.90 16.57 2.58
CA TRP A 74 -1.26 17.87 2.81
C TRP A 74 -2.25 19.03 2.65
N GLY A 75 -2.35 19.88 3.67
CA GLY A 75 -3.22 21.06 3.68
C GLY A 75 -4.72 20.77 3.69
N ARG A 76 -5.14 19.49 3.78
CA ARG A 76 -6.55 19.11 3.86
C ARG A 76 -7.00 19.08 5.32
N GLN A 77 -8.27 19.40 5.53
CA GLN A 77 -8.96 19.20 6.80
C GLN A 77 -10.25 18.43 6.55
N THR A 78 -10.44 17.35 7.28
CA THR A 78 -11.63 16.49 7.18
C THR A 78 -12.07 16.02 8.57
N THR A 79 -13.29 15.49 8.64
CA THR A 79 -13.85 14.93 9.89
C THR A 79 -13.60 13.43 10.04
N ILE A 80 -13.22 12.75 8.94
CA ILE A 80 -12.90 11.33 8.90
C ILE A 80 -11.67 11.08 8.00
N PRO A 81 -10.93 9.97 8.20
CA PRO A 81 -9.84 9.56 7.31
C PRO A 81 -10.28 9.49 5.84
N THR A 82 -9.47 10.00 4.92
CA THR A 82 -9.86 10.30 3.53
C THR A 82 -8.80 9.95 2.48
N CYS A 83 -7.73 9.26 2.84
CA CYS A 83 -6.59 8.99 1.98
C CYS A 83 -6.87 7.83 0.99
N HIS A 84 -7.97 7.93 0.25
CA HIS A 84 -8.47 6.90 -0.66
C HIS A 84 -7.55 6.62 -1.85
N ILE A 85 -6.63 7.54 -2.18
CA ILE A 85 -5.59 7.32 -3.20
C ILE A 85 -4.57 6.31 -2.67
N VAL A 86 -4.03 6.52 -1.47
CA VAL A 86 -3.05 5.60 -0.88
C VAL A 86 -3.68 4.23 -0.63
N VAL A 87 -4.92 4.18 -0.11
CA VAL A 87 -5.65 2.90 0.03
C VAL A 87 -5.76 2.16 -1.29
N GLY A 88 -6.21 2.84 -2.36
CA GLY A 88 -6.37 2.22 -3.67
C GLY A 88 -5.05 1.73 -4.27
N MET A 89 -3.97 2.49 -4.06
CA MET A 89 -2.63 2.15 -4.52
C MET A 89 -2.09 0.90 -3.82
N ILE A 90 -2.21 0.83 -2.49
CA ILE A 90 -1.83 -0.35 -1.71
C ILE A 90 -2.64 -1.57 -2.20
N GLN A 91 -3.96 -1.44 -2.31
CA GLN A 91 -4.83 -2.53 -2.77
C GLN A 91 -4.42 -3.08 -4.15
N ALA A 92 -4.22 -2.19 -5.14
CA ALA A 92 -3.83 -2.61 -6.49
C ALA A 92 -2.46 -3.30 -6.49
N SER A 93 -1.52 -2.79 -5.70
CA SER A 93 -0.20 -3.38 -5.58
C SER A 93 -0.25 -4.78 -4.98
N LEU A 94 -0.95 -4.96 -3.86
CA LEU A 94 -1.09 -6.26 -3.20
C LEU A 94 -1.82 -7.26 -4.10
N LYS A 95 -2.84 -6.80 -4.83
CA LYS A 95 -3.55 -7.63 -5.82
C LYS A 95 -2.62 -8.12 -6.90
N TRP A 96 -1.80 -7.23 -7.46
CA TRP A 96 -0.86 -7.62 -8.50
C TRP A 96 0.21 -8.59 -8.00
N ILE A 97 0.86 -8.27 -6.88
CA ILE A 97 1.96 -9.07 -6.29
C ILE A 97 1.51 -10.45 -5.79
N SER A 98 0.27 -10.56 -5.30
CA SER A 98 -0.30 -11.83 -4.88
C SER A 98 -0.79 -12.70 -6.04
N GLY A 99 -0.79 -12.19 -7.28
CA GLY A 99 -1.35 -12.89 -8.43
C GLY A 99 -2.87 -12.82 -8.53
N GLY A 100 -3.52 -11.85 -7.87
CA GLY A 100 -4.94 -11.53 -8.06
C GLY A 100 -5.79 -11.45 -6.79
N SER A 101 -5.23 -11.77 -5.62
CA SER A 101 -5.98 -11.76 -4.35
C SER A 101 -6.24 -10.34 -3.86
N GLU A 102 -7.44 -10.06 -3.34
CA GLU A 102 -7.74 -8.76 -2.71
C GLU A 102 -7.45 -8.84 -1.20
N PHE A 103 -7.03 -7.73 -0.60
CA PHE A 103 -6.67 -7.66 0.82
C PHE A 103 -7.41 -6.50 1.49
N ASN A 104 -7.73 -6.67 2.77
CA ASN A 104 -8.34 -5.59 3.54
C ASN A 104 -7.28 -4.55 3.91
N VAL A 105 -7.53 -3.30 3.52
CA VAL A 105 -6.66 -2.14 3.76
C VAL A 105 -7.51 -1.03 4.35
N VAL A 106 -7.24 -0.66 5.60
CA VAL A 106 -8.02 0.35 6.34
C VAL A 106 -7.11 1.47 6.80
N GLU A 107 -7.45 2.71 6.45
CA GLU A 107 -6.82 3.88 7.06
C GLU A 107 -7.41 4.08 8.47
N THR A 108 -6.54 4.10 9.49
CA THR A 108 -6.93 4.21 10.90
C THR A 108 -6.53 5.55 11.52
N LYS A 109 -5.54 6.23 10.94
CA LYS A 109 -5.11 7.59 11.31
C LYS A 109 -4.88 8.41 10.08
N CYS A 110 -5.14 9.72 10.14
CA CYS A 110 -5.01 10.61 8.99
C CYS A 110 -4.57 12.02 9.40
N THR A 111 -3.55 12.57 8.72
CA THR A 111 -3.12 13.95 8.99
C THR A 111 -4.20 14.97 8.70
N ALA A 112 -5.11 14.69 7.77
CA ALA A 112 -6.25 15.56 7.47
C ALA A 112 -7.30 15.63 8.61
N VAL A 113 -7.30 14.68 9.54
CA VAL A 113 -8.14 14.74 10.76
C VAL A 113 -7.36 15.22 12.00
N GLY A 114 -6.10 15.65 11.81
CA GLY A 114 -5.25 16.15 12.89
C GLY A 114 -4.31 15.12 13.52
N ASP A 115 -4.26 13.87 13.03
CA ASP A 115 -3.24 12.92 13.48
C ASP A 115 -1.83 13.32 13.01
N LYS A 116 -0.80 12.82 13.69
CA LYS A 116 0.60 13.05 13.30
C LYS A 116 0.93 12.48 11.91
N ASN A 117 0.45 11.27 11.62
CA ASN A 117 0.77 10.51 10.40
C ASN A 117 -0.50 9.87 9.84
N CYS A 118 -0.49 9.55 8.53
CA CYS A 118 -1.45 8.62 7.96
C CYS A 118 -1.02 7.18 8.27
N VAL A 119 -1.93 6.35 8.81
CA VAL A 119 -1.62 4.96 9.18
C VAL A 119 -2.63 4.02 8.57
N PHE A 120 -2.14 2.98 7.88
CA PHE A 120 -2.93 1.97 7.22
C PHE A 120 -2.66 0.60 7.82
N ILE A 121 -3.74 -0.10 8.19
CA ILE A 121 -3.70 -1.49 8.64
C ILE A 121 -4.03 -2.39 7.46
N ILE A 122 -3.13 -3.33 7.18
CA ILE A 122 -3.19 -4.22 6.02
C ILE A 122 -3.23 -5.66 6.53
N GLN A 123 -4.35 -6.33 6.36
CA GLN A 123 -4.49 -7.73 6.77
C GLN A 123 -3.66 -8.64 5.86
N LYS A 124 -3.01 -9.64 6.44
CA LYS A 124 -2.20 -10.61 5.68
C LYS A 124 -3.04 -11.65 4.95
N GLU A 125 -4.22 -11.94 5.49
CA GLU A 125 -5.16 -12.86 4.88
C GLU A 125 -5.96 -12.17 3.76
N PRO A 126 -6.10 -12.83 2.60
CA PRO A 126 -6.89 -12.30 1.50
C PRO A 126 -8.38 -12.27 1.85
N VAL A 127 -9.10 -11.31 1.29
CA VAL A 127 -10.55 -11.23 1.37
C VAL A 127 -11.14 -12.39 0.58
N ARG A 128 -11.97 -13.21 1.22
CA ARG A 128 -12.71 -14.27 0.53
C ARG A 128 -13.66 -13.63 -0.49
N PRO A 129 -13.67 -14.09 -1.75
CA PRO A 129 -14.71 -13.69 -2.71
C PRO A 129 -16.07 -14.03 -2.12
N VAL A 130 -17.01 -13.07 -2.15
CA VAL A 130 -18.42 -13.38 -1.90
C VAL A 130 -18.92 -14.03 -3.18
N SER A 131 -19.25 -15.32 -3.10
CA SER A 131 -19.85 -16.11 -4.19
C SER A 131 -21.22 -15.58 -4.58
#